data_AF-A0A351FMR0-F1
#
_entry.id   AF-A0A351FMR0-F1
#
_cell.length_a   1.000
_cell.length_b   1.000
_cell.length_c   1.000
_cell.angle_alpha   90.00
_cell.angle_beta   90.00
_cell.angle_gamma   90.00
#
_symmetry.space_group_name_H-M   'P 1'
#
loop_
_entity.id
_entity.type
_entity.pdbx_description
1 polymer ?
#
loop_
_entity_poly.entity_id
_entity_poly.type
_entity_poly.pdbx_seq_one_letter_code
_entity_poly.pdbx_strand_id
1 'polypeptide(L)'
;MFVVAYTLTMTAQAQANPVEAAQRCVTHVNRVADRAEAVIADDTAACLQEIRRLLCAGRVEAAHAVARRCHQDAKEVVRRAAAEIDTVCTNCIRYLDSVGAFRLARRVDNHCGLVLDGLDALLDRQQQALADALN
;
A
#
# COMPACT_ATOMS: atom_id res chain seq x y z
N MET A 1 -35.47 -42.11 31.44
CA MET A 1 -34.76 -42.66 30.26
C MET A 1 -35.74 -42.59 29.09
N PHE A 2 -35.59 -41.81 28.03
CA PHE A 2 -34.42 -41.22 27.38
C PHE A 2 -34.65 -39.74 27.03
N VAL A 3 -33.53 -39.02 26.94
CA VAL A 3 -33.40 -37.57 26.79
C VAL A 3 -33.79 -37.12 25.39
N VAL A 4 -34.65 -36.11 25.34
CA VAL A 4 -34.98 -35.30 24.17
C VAL A 4 -33.76 -34.43 23.82
N ALA A 5 -33.03 -34.79 22.77
CA ALA A 5 -31.89 -34.02 22.27
C ALA A 5 -32.39 -32.89 21.38
N TYR A 6 -32.75 -31.76 21.99
CA TYR A 6 -32.89 -30.50 21.27
C TYR A 6 -31.52 -29.82 21.13
N THR A 7 -31.25 -29.43 19.89
CA THR A 7 -30.41 -28.31 19.46
C THR A 7 -28.95 -28.35 19.87
N LEU A 8 -28.08 -28.37 18.87
CA LEU A 8 -27.30 -27.17 18.54
C LEU A 8 -26.83 -27.31 17.10
N THR A 9 -27.47 -26.51 16.26
CA THR A 9 -26.92 -25.96 15.03
C THR A 9 -25.46 -25.53 15.26
N MET A 10 -24.52 -26.43 15.04
CA MET A 10 -23.18 -26.04 14.63
C MET A 10 -23.32 -25.59 13.18
N THR A 11 -23.77 -24.36 13.00
CA THR A 11 -23.22 -23.56 11.92
C THR A 11 -21.72 -23.60 12.16
N ALA A 12 -21.03 -24.49 11.46
CA ALA A 12 -19.64 -24.33 11.15
C ALA A 12 -19.53 -22.95 10.51
N GLN A 13 -19.40 -21.92 11.35
CA GLN A 13 -18.82 -20.66 10.95
C GLN A 13 -17.53 -21.13 10.29
N ALA A 14 -17.42 -20.90 8.99
CA ALA A 14 -16.17 -21.03 8.27
C ALA A 14 -15.18 -20.12 8.99
N GLN A 15 -14.54 -20.64 10.04
CA GLN A 15 -13.43 -20.01 10.71
C GLN A 15 -12.36 -20.00 9.65
N ALA A 16 -12.24 -18.87 8.95
CA ALA A 16 -11.24 -18.69 7.92
C ALA A 16 -9.92 -19.13 8.53
N ASN A 17 -9.33 -20.18 7.95
CA ASN A 17 -8.07 -20.74 8.40
C ASN A 17 -7.09 -19.56 8.62
N PRO A 18 -6.46 -19.41 9.80
CA PRO A 18 -5.60 -18.26 10.07
C PRO A 18 -4.50 -18.06 9.02
N VAL A 19 -4.07 -19.15 8.36
CA VAL A 19 -3.15 -19.09 7.22
C VAL A 19 -3.79 -18.40 6.00
N GLU A 20 -5.03 -18.77 5.65
CA GLU A 20 -5.76 -18.14 4.55
C GLU A 20 -6.06 -16.67 4.82
N ALA A 21 -6.42 -16.34 6.06
CA ALA A 21 -6.62 -14.96 6.48
C ALA A 21 -5.34 -14.14 6.28
N ALA A 22 -4.20 -14.61 6.81
CA ALA A 22 -2.92 -13.96 6.62
C ALA A 22 -2.54 -13.80 5.13
N GLN A 23 -2.76 -14.84 4.32
CA GLN A 23 -2.48 -14.80 2.88
C GLN A 23 -3.33 -13.75 2.15
N ARG A 24 -4.63 -13.65 2.49
CA ARG A 24 -5.52 -12.63 1.92
C ARG A 24 -5.06 -11.22 2.30
N CYS A 25 -4.62 -11.01 3.54
CA CYS A 25 -4.11 -9.72 3.99
C CYS A 25 -2.86 -9.31 3.21
N VAL A 26 -1.85 -10.18 3.15
CA VAL A 26 -0.61 -9.94 2.39
C VAL A 26 -0.91 -9.66 0.91
N THR A 27 -1.81 -10.44 0.32
CA THR A 27 -2.22 -10.24 -1.08
C THR A 27 -2.89 -8.89 -1.30
N HIS A 28 -3.76 -8.47 -0.38
CA HIS A 28 -4.42 -7.17 -0.47
C HIS A 28 -3.43 -6.02 -0.31
N VAL A 29 -2.56 -6.10 0.70
CA VAL A 29 -1.49 -5.12 0.94
C VAL A 29 -0.62 -4.93 -0.30
N ASN A 30 -0.16 -6.04 -0.90
CA ASN A 30 0.63 -5.98 -2.14
C ASN A 30 -0.15 -5.31 -3.27
N ARG A 31 -1.42 -5.70 -3.49
CA ARG A 31 -2.25 -5.07 -4.53
C ARG A 31 -2.43 -3.56 -4.33
N VAL A 32 -2.49 -3.08 -3.09
CA VAL A 32 -2.57 -1.65 -2.81
C VAL A 32 -1.26 -0.96 -3.19
N ALA A 33 -0.14 -1.54 -2.77
CA ALA A 33 1.19 -1.02 -3.08
C ALA A 33 1.49 -1.03 -4.58
N ASP A 34 1.21 -2.13 -5.28
CA ASP A 34 1.41 -2.27 -6.73
C ASP A 34 0.61 -1.21 -7.50
N ARG A 35 -0.63 -0.91 -7.06
CA ARG A 35 -1.44 0.15 -7.67
C ARG A 35 -0.84 1.53 -7.43
N ALA A 36 -0.37 1.80 -6.22
CA ALA A 36 0.27 3.06 -5.89
C ALA A 36 1.55 3.26 -6.70
N GLU A 37 2.36 2.21 -6.83
CA GLU A 37 3.59 2.21 -7.62
C GLU A 37 3.30 2.50 -9.10
N ALA A 38 2.32 1.81 -9.69
CA ALA A 38 1.94 2.03 -11.08
C ALA A 38 1.49 3.48 -11.34
N VAL A 39 0.62 4.03 -10.49
CA VAL A 39 0.15 5.42 -10.62
C VAL A 39 1.31 6.40 -10.52
N ILE A 40 2.18 6.24 -9.51
CA ILE A 40 3.33 7.14 -9.32
C ILE A 40 4.31 7.03 -10.49
N ALA A 41 4.55 5.83 -11.02
CA ALA A 41 5.43 5.64 -12.17
C ALA A 41 4.90 6.36 -13.42
N ASP A 42 3.63 6.19 -13.74
CA ASP A 42 2.98 6.83 -14.89
C ASP A 42 2.97 8.36 -14.76
N ASP A 43 2.57 8.89 -13.60
CA ASP A 43 2.54 10.33 -13.34
C ASP A 43 3.95 10.92 -13.40
N THR A 44 4.94 10.24 -12.83
CA THR A 44 6.34 10.68 -12.88
C THR A 44 6.84 10.75 -14.31
N ALA A 45 6.58 9.73 -15.13
CA ALA A 45 6.99 9.73 -16.54
C ALA A 45 6.38 10.92 -17.31
N ALA A 46 5.09 11.19 -17.10
CA ALA A 46 4.40 12.33 -17.70
C ALA A 46 5.01 13.68 -17.25
N CYS A 47 5.30 13.82 -15.95
CA CYS A 47 5.94 15.02 -15.41
C CYS A 47 7.34 15.24 -16.00
N LEU A 48 8.16 14.19 -16.10
CA LEU A 48 9.51 14.28 -16.67
C LEU A 48 9.46 14.72 -18.14
N GLN A 49 8.49 14.23 -18.91
CA GLN A 49 8.31 14.65 -20.31
C GLN A 49 7.92 16.14 -20.40
N GLU A 50 7.02 16.59 -19.53
CA GLU A 50 6.59 17.99 -19.47
C GLU A 50 7.72 18.92 -18.99
N ILE A 51 8.51 18.52 -17.99
CA ILE A 51 9.69 19.25 -17.51
C ILE A 51 10.67 19.47 -18.66
N ARG A 52 11.03 18.40 -19.39
CA ARG A 52 11.93 18.49 -20.55
C ARG A 52 11.40 19.45 -21.60
N ARG A 53 10.11 19.35 -21.93
CA ARG A 53 9.46 20.25 -22.90
C ARG A 53 9.54 21.72 -22.48
N LEU A 54 9.32 22.01 -21.19
CA LEU A 54 9.40 23.36 -20.63
C LEU A 54 10.83 23.90 -20.63
N LEU A 55 11.82 23.07 -20.26
CA LEU A 55 13.23 23.45 -20.29
C LEU A 55 13.72 23.74 -21.71
N CYS A 56 13.35 22.93 -22.71
CA CYS A 56 13.65 23.21 -24.11
C CYS A 56 13.06 24.54 -24.61
N ALA A 57 11.95 24.99 -24.02
CA ALA A 57 11.33 26.28 -24.32
C ALA A 57 11.88 27.43 -23.45
N GLY A 58 12.91 27.20 -22.63
CA GLY A 58 13.50 28.19 -21.72
C GLY A 58 12.63 28.53 -20.50
N ARG A 59 11.59 27.74 -20.21
CA ARG A 59 10.60 28.01 -19.15
C ARG A 59 10.99 27.32 -17.83
N VAL A 60 12.11 27.71 -17.25
CA VAL A 60 12.70 27.09 -16.05
C VAL A 60 11.76 27.11 -14.85
N GLU A 61 11.17 28.25 -14.51
CA GLU A 61 10.24 28.35 -13.36
C GLU A 61 9.00 27.46 -13.52
N ALA A 62 8.50 27.32 -14.74
CA ALA A 62 7.37 26.44 -15.02
C ALA A 62 7.76 24.96 -14.84
N ALA A 63 8.97 24.58 -15.25
CA ALA A 63 9.49 23.22 -15.06
C ALA A 63 9.60 22.88 -13.56
N HIS A 64 10.16 23.78 -12.75
CA HIS A 64 10.20 23.60 -11.29
C HIS A 64 8.80 23.52 -10.66
N ALA A 65 7.83 24.29 -11.16
CA ALA A 65 6.45 24.21 -10.69
C ALA A 65 5.80 22.85 -11.00
N VAL A 66 6.06 22.28 -12.18
CA VAL A 66 5.61 20.93 -12.54
C VAL A 66 6.24 19.88 -11.63
N ALA A 67 7.56 19.94 -11.40
CA ALA A 67 8.24 19.01 -10.51
C ALA A 67 7.66 19.04 -9.08
N ARG A 68 7.44 20.23 -8.52
CA ARG A 68 6.83 20.38 -7.19
C ARG A 68 5.43 19.76 -7.14
N ARG A 69 4.59 20.04 -8.16
CA ARG A 69 3.24 19.47 -8.23
C ARG A 69 3.29 17.94 -8.28
N CYS A 70 4.13 17.40 -9.15
CA CYS A 70 4.28 15.95 -9.33
C CYS A 70 4.65 15.24 -8.02
N HIS A 71 5.59 15.82 -7.27
CA HIS A 71 5.99 15.28 -5.98
C HIS A 71 4.85 15.35 -4.94
N GLN A 72 4.06 16.43 -4.92
CA GLN A 72 2.89 16.50 -4.03
C GLN A 72 1.81 15.48 -4.39
N ASP A 73 1.55 15.29 -5.68
CA ASP A 73 0.55 14.32 -6.17
C ASP A 73 0.95 12.90 -5.74
N ALA A 74 2.22 12.52 -5.91
CA ALA A 74 2.72 11.22 -5.47
C ALA A 74 2.68 11.05 -3.95
N LYS A 75 2.99 12.09 -3.17
CA LYS A 75 2.83 12.06 -1.70
C LYS A 75 1.40 11.75 -1.29
N GLU A 76 0.41 12.32 -1.99
CA GLU A 76 -0.99 12.03 -1.70
C GLU A 76 -1.38 10.59 -2.10
N VAL A 77 -0.85 10.07 -3.21
CA VAL A 77 -1.03 8.65 -3.59
C VAL A 77 -0.45 7.73 -2.52
N VAL A 78 0.80 7.94 -2.10
CA VAL A 78 1.43 7.16 -1.03
C VAL A 78 0.65 7.28 0.27
N ARG A 79 0.23 8.48 0.67
CA ARG A 79 -0.54 8.70 1.90
C ARG A 79 -1.84 7.88 1.91
N ARG A 80 -2.57 7.83 0.79
CA ARG A 80 -3.79 7.04 0.67
C ARG A 80 -3.50 5.54 0.71
N ALA A 81 -2.49 5.09 -0.01
CA ALA A 81 -2.08 3.69 -0.03
C ALA A 81 -1.63 3.22 1.36
N ALA A 82 -0.79 3.99 2.04
CA ALA A 82 -0.32 3.70 3.38
C ALA A 82 -1.48 3.61 4.39
N ALA A 83 -2.46 4.52 4.32
CA ALA A 83 -3.64 4.48 5.19
C ALA A 83 -4.52 3.23 4.95
N GLU A 84 -4.69 2.82 3.70
CA GLU A 84 -5.42 1.59 3.37
C GLU A 84 -4.65 0.35 3.87
N ILE A 85 -3.33 0.29 3.64
CA ILE A 85 -2.45 -0.78 4.11
C ILE A 85 -2.52 -0.88 5.64
N ASP A 86 -2.34 0.22 6.36
CA ASP A 86 -2.39 0.26 7.83
C ASP A 86 -3.72 -0.28 8.36
N THR A 87 -4.84 0.11 7.74
CA THR A 87 -6.18 -0.40 8.10
C THR A 87 -6.28 -1.90 7.91
N VAL A 88 -5.81 -2.43 6.78
CA VAL A 88 -5.84 -3.86 6.45
C VAL A 88 -4.96 -4.65 7.40
N CYS A 89 -3.74 -4.18 7.64
CA CYS A 89 -2.76 -4.79 8.52
C CYS A 89 -3.27 -4.84 9.96
N THR A 90 -3.75 -3.71 10.49
CA THR A 90 -4.30 -3.61 11.85
C THR A 90 -5.45 -4.59 12.06
N ASN A 91 -6.39 -4.67 11.11
CA ASN A 91 -7.52 -5.59 11.22
C ASN A 91 -7.09 -7.05 11.12
N CYS A 92 -6.12 -7.36 10.26
CA CYS A 92 -5.60 -8.71 10.10
C CYS A 92 -4.84 -9.20 11.33
N ILE A 93 -3.94 -8.37 11.85
CA ILE A 93 -3.15 -8.67 13.06
C ILE A 93 -4.08 -8.89 14.24
N ARG A 94 -5.06 -8.00 14.44
CA ARG A 94 -6.08 -8.15 15.50
C ARG A 94 -6.84 -9.46 15.38
N TYR A 95 -7.24 -9.87 14.18
CA TYR A 95 -7.89 -11.16 13.96
C TYR A 95 -6.95 -12.33 14.31
N LEU A 96 -5.73 -12.32 13.79
CA LEU A 96 -4.75 -13.39 14.01
C LEU A 96 -4.39 -13.54 15.49
N ASP A 97 -4.24 -12.43 16.22
CA ASP A 97 -4.02 -12.43 17.66
C ASP A 97 -5.23 -13.01 18.42
N SER A 98 -6.46 -12.66 18.01
CA SER A 98 -7.68 -13.17 18.66
C SER A 98 -7.86 -14.68 18.55
N VAL A 99 -7.28 -15.31 17.52
CA VAL A 99 -7.31 -16.77 17.31
C VAL A 99 -6.01 -17.46 17.76
N GLY A 100 -5.12 -16.75 18.47
CA GLY A 100 -3.86 -17.30 18.99
C GLY A 100 -2.78 -17.56 17.94
N ALA A 101 -2.93 -17.01 16.73
CA ALA A 101 -2.02 -17.19 15.61
C ALA A 101 -0.86 -16.17 15.62
N PHE A 102 -0.23 -15.94 16.77
CA PHE A 102 0.77 -14.87 17.00
C PHE A 102 1.96 -14.89 16.02
N ARG A 103 2.43 -16.09 15.63
CA ARG A 103 3.52 -16.21 14.64
C ARG A 103 3.10 -15.73 13.25
N LEU A 104 1.83 -15.91 12.88
CA LEU A 104 1.29 -15.38 11.63
C LEU A 104 1.08 -13.88 11.74
N ALA A 105 0.51 -13.38 12.85
CA ALA A 105 0.34 -11.95 13.10
C ALA A 105 1.67 -11.19 12.93
N ARG A 106 2.75 -11.65 13.58
CA ARG A 106 4.09 -11.04 13.42
C ARG A 106 4.61 -11.06 11.99
N ARG A 107 4.33 -12.12 11.21
CA ARG A 107 4.73 -12.17 9.80
C ARG A 107 3.97 -11.16 8.96
N VAL A 108 2.66 -11.01 9.19
CA VAL A 108 1.85 -9.99 8.51
C VAL A 108 2.33 -8.60 8.90
N ASP A 109 2.59 -8.35 10.17
CA ASP A 109 3.11 -7.07 10.68
C ASP A 109 4.44 -6.68 10.01
N ASN A 110 5.41 -7.60 10.00
CA ASN A 110 6.68 -7.39 9.30
C ASN A 110 6.49 -7.11 7.80
N HIS A 111 5.59 -7.85 7.14
CA HIS A 111 5.29 -7.64 5.71
C HIS A 111 4.70 -6.26 5.46
N CYS A 112 3.77 -5.83 6.32
CA CYS A 112 3.18 -4.50 6.25
C CYS A 112 4.22 -3.40 6.40
N GLY A 113 5.13 -3.53 7.38
CA GLY A 113 6.26 -2.62 7.55
C GLY A 113 7.12 -2.50 6.28
N LEU A 114 7.52 -3.65 5.71
CA LEU A 114 8.33 -3.66 4.48
C LEU A 114 7.64 -2.98 3.29
N VAL A 115 6.33 -3.15 3.15
CA VAL A 115 5.58 -2.51 2.07
C VAL A 115 5.45 -1.01 2.29
N LEU A 116 5.22 -0.57 3.52
CA LEU A 116 5.18 0.86 3.86
C LEU A 116 6.53 1.54 3.61
N ASP A 117 7.64 0.91 4.05
CA ASP A 117 9.00 1.37 3.77
C ASP A 117 9.26 1.45 2.25
N GLY A 118 8.70 0.50 1.49
CA GLY A 118 8.76 0.48 0.03
C GLY A 118 8.06 1.67 -0.64
N LEU A 119 6.93 2.13 -0.08
CA LEU A 119 6.22 3.31 -0.56
C LEU A 119 7.00 4.60 -0.29
N ASP A 120 7.67 4.71 0.86
CA ASP A 120 8.53 5.85 1.17
C ASP A 120 9.74 5.90 0.22
N ALA A 121 10.38 4.75 0.00
CA ALA A 121 11.49 4.63 -0.95
C ALA A 121 11.07 4.98 -2.40
N LEU A 122 9.80 4.79 -2.75
CA LEU A 122 9.27 5.20 -4.06
C LEU A 122 9.20 6.72 -4.19
N LEU A 123 8.82 7.45 -3.14
CA LEU A 123 8.83 8.92 -3.13
C LEU A 123 10.26 9.47 -3.28
N ASP A 124 11.22 8.88 -2.59
CA ASP A 124 12.63 9.28 -2.70
C ASP A 124 13.15 9.09 -4.13
N ARG A 125 12.86 7.95 -4.77
CA ARG A 125 13.23 7.68 -6.16
C ARG A 125 12.58 8.69 -7.12
N GLN A 126 11.30 8.99 -6.92
CA GLN A 126 10.62 10.01 -7.73
C GLN A 126 11.28 11.38 -7.55
N GLN A 127 11.52 11.80 -6.31
CA GLN A 127 12.12 13.10 -6.02
C GLN A 127 13.50 13.23 -6.66
N GLN A 128 14.31 12.17 -6.61
CA GLN A 128 15.61 12.13 -7.28
C GLN A 128 15.45 12.27 -8.81
N ALA A 129 14.55 11.51 -9.43
CA ALA A 129 14.31 11.59 -10.87
C ALA A 129 13.85 13.00 -11.32
N LEU A 130 13.00 13.66 -10.53
CA LEU A 130 12.57 15.03 -10.79
C LEU A 130 13.71 16.04 -10.64
N ALA A 131 14.57 15.86 -9.63
CA ALA A 131 15.74 16.72 -9.43
C ALA A 131 16.75 16.56 -10.58
N ASP A 132 17.02 15.33 -11.00
CA ASP A 132 17.92 15.03 -12.13
C ASP A 132 17.41 15.63 -13.44
N ALA A 133 16.08 15.71 -13.63
CA ALA A 133 15.50 16.30 -14.84
C ALA A 133 15.52 17.83 -14.87
N LEU A 134 15.78 18.48 -13.73
CA LEU A 134 15.84 19.94 -13.61
C LEU A 134 17.27 20.50 -13.73
N ASN A 135 18.29 19.63 -13.62
CA ASN A 135 19.70 19.98 -13.78
C ASN A 135 20.17 19.73 -15.22
#